data_AF-A0A133UM23-F1
#
_entry.id   AF-A0A133UM23-F1
#
_cell.length_a   1.000
_cell.length_b   1.000
_cell.length_c   1.000
_cell.angle_alpha   90.00
_cell.angle_beta   90.00
_cell.angle_gamma   90.00
#
_symmetry.space_group_name_H-M   'P 1'
#
loop_
_entity.id
_entity.type
_entity.pdbx_description
1 polymer ?
#
loop_
_entity_poly.entity_id
_entity_poly.type
_entity_poly.pdbx_seq_one_letter_code
_entity_poly.pdbx_strand_id
1 'polypeptide(L)'
;MWPSSSKFGLATVLVAVAFAAAVFSPSGVQASATAERVKITTPFPHVTVGQGSSFEKELTIKNTTGSEELVGLSVEGPREWSVSLRDGGMKVNSVYLPPTR
;
A
#
# COMPACT_ATOMS: atom_id res chain seq x y z
N MET A 1 -32.81 58.13 38.27
CA MET A 1 -32.45 59.02 37.15
C MET A 1 -31.06 58.60 36.71
N TRP A 2 -31.00 57.64 35.78
CA TRP A 2 -29.78 57.01 35.30
C TRP A 2 -29.19 57.83 34.13
N PRO A 3 -27.85 57.86 33.93
CA PRO A 3 -27.14 58.81 33.06
C PRO A 3 -26.75 58.20 31.70
N SER A 4 -25.82 58.84 30.96
CA SER A 4 -25.06 58.31 29.80
C SER A 4 -25.68 58.63 28.42
N SER A 5 -24.97 58.95 27.34
CA SER A 5 -23.54 59.01 26.99
C SER A 5 -23.40 59.68 25.63
N SER A 6 -22.29 60.37 25.37
CA SER A 6 -21.84 60.70 24.02
C SER A 6 -21.50 59.42 23.26
N LYS A 7 -22.18 59.16 22.13
CA LYS A 7 -21.82 58.06 21.23
C LYS A 7 -21.72 58.56 19.79
N PHE A 8 -20.49 58.50 19.30
CA PHE A 8 -20.03 58.68 17.94
C PHE A 8 -20.96 57.96 16.94
N GLY A 9 -21.46 58.69 15.94
CA GLY A 9 -22.24 58.15 14.82
C GLY A 9 -21.35 57.90 13.60
N LEU A 10 -21.27 56.63 13.22
CA LEU A 10 -20.53 56.07 12.08
C LEU A 10 -21.20 56.41 10.73
N ALA A 11 -20.37 56.68 9.71
CA ALA A 11 -20.65 56.26 8.33
C ALA A 11 -19.34 56.09 7.54
N THR A 12 -18.72 54.94 7.78
CA THR A 12 -17.95 54.11 6.84
C THR A 12 -18.56 54.22 5.43
N VAL A 13 -17.82 54.33 4.33
CA VAL A 13 -17.14 53.23 3.64
C VAL A 13 -16.11 53.81 2.68
N LEU A 14 -14.84 53.42 2.85
CA LEU A 14 -13.90 53.33 1.74
C LEU A 14 -13.18 51.99 1.85
N VAL A 15 -13.52 51.14 0.89
CA VAL A 15 -12.97 49.81 0.64
C VAL A 15 -11.46 49.95 0.39
N ALA A 16 -10.64 49.26 1.18
CA ALA A 16 -9.22 49.08 0.89
C ALA A 16 -8.86 47.60 1.09
N VAL A 17 -9.07 46.88 -0.01
CA VAL A 17 -8.43 45.63 -0.46
C VAL A 17 -7.61 44.88 0.58
N ALA A 18 -8.16 43.75 1.05
CA ALA A 18 -7.42 42.73 1.76
C ALA A 18 -6.37 42.12 0.84
N PHE A 19 -5.08 42.40 1.09
CA PHE A 19 -3.99 41.63 0.51
C PHE A 19 -3.84 40.34 1.33
N ALA A 20 -4.72 39.38 1.09
CA ALA A 20 -4.55 38.04 1.59
C ALA A 20 -3.31 37.46 0.89
N ALA A 21 -2.18 37.43 1.60
CA ALA A 21 -1.04 36.63 1.20
C ALA A 21 -1.52 35.18 1.13
N ALA A 22 -1.83 34.72 -0.07
CA ALA A 22 -2.17 33.33 -0.34
C ALA A 22 -0.95 32.50 0.09
N VAL A 23 -1.10 31.85 1.24
CA VAL A 23 -0.16 30.87 1.78
C VAL A 23 -0.12 29.73 0.76
N PHE A 24 0.82 29.82 -0.18
CA PHE A 24 1.08 28.77 -1.13
C PHE A 24 1.79 27.65 -0.37
N SER A 25 1.00 26.82 0.32
CA SER A 25 1.51 25.57 0.89
C SER A 25 1.77 24.63 -0.29
N PRO A 26 3.03 24.26 -0.60
CA PRO A 26 3.25 23.16 -1.51
C PRO A 26 2.68 21.93 -0.81
N SER A 27 1.57 21.41 -1.32
CA SER A 27 1.06 20.10 -0.95
C SER A 27 2.16 19.10 -1.30
N GLY A 28 2.98 18.75 -0.31
CA GLY A 28 3.98 17.70 -0.46
C GLY A 28 3.25 16.44 -0.88
N VAL A 29 3.54 15.94 -2.07
CA VAL A 29 3.11 14.62 -2.49
C VAL A 29 3.82 13.64 -1.55
N GLN A 30 3.14 13.25 -0.46
CA GLN A 30 3.59 12.14 0.35
C GLN A 30 3.45 10.89 -0.51
N ALA A 31 4.57 10.43 -1.06
CA ALA A 31 4.67 9.09 -1.61
C ALA A 31 4.39 8.12 -0.46
N SER A 32 3.16 7.59 -0.40
CA SER A 32 2.86 6.45 0.45
C SER A 32 3.65 5.27 -0.10
N ALA A 33 4.80 4.97 0.50
CA ALA A 33 5.45 3.69 0.30
C ALA A 33 4.49 2.63 0.83
N THR A 34 3.83 1.89 -0.07
CA THR A 34 3.16 0.65 0.30
C THR A 34 4.26 -0.27 0.80
N ALA A 35 4.35 -0.45 2.12
CA ALA A 35 5.20 -1.47 2.67
C ALA A 35 4.77 -2.80 2.06
N GLU A 36 5.64 -3.39 1.24
CA GLU A 36 5.47 -4.77 0.79
C GLU A 36 5.32 -5.61 2.05
N ARG A 37 4.18 -6.29 2.22
CA ARG A 37 3.88 -7.13 3.40
C ARG A 37 4.41 -8.55 3.25
N VAL A 38 4.54 -9.00 2.01
CA VAL A 38 4.97 -10.35 1.64
C VAL A 38 5.99 -10.24 0.53
N LYS A 39 7.13 -10.91 0.69
CA LYS A 39 8.18 -11.03 -0.31
C LYS A 39 8.26 -12.45 -0.84
N ILE A 40 8.24 -12.62 -2.16
CA ILE A 40 8.38 -13.91 -2.84
C ILE A 40 9.71 -13.93 -3.58
N THR A 41 10.48 -15.00 -3.42
CA THR A 41 11.79 -15.17 -4.07
C THR A 41 11.97 -16.58 -4.61
N THR A 42 12.76 -16.71 -5.66
CA THR A 42 13.18 -18.00 -6.23
C THR A 42 14.56 -17.85 -6.87
N PRO A 43 15.41 -18.89 -6.87
CA PRO A 43 16.74 -18.81 -7.47
C PRO A 43 16.71 -18.55 -8.98
N PHE A 44 15.70 -19.06 -9.70
CA PHE A 44 15.61 -18.98 -11.15
C PHE A 44 14.18 -18.61 -11.60
N PRO A 45 13.85 -17.31 -11.72
CA PRO A 45 12.50 -16.87 -12.08
C PRO A 45 12.17 -17.07 -13.57
N HIS A 46 13.19 -17.18 -14.42
CA HIS A 46 13.03 -17.46 -15.85
C HIS A 46 13.54 -18.86 -16.14
N VAL A 47 12.62 -19.76 -16.53
CA VAL A 47 12.92 -21.16 -16.82
C VAL A 47 12.28 -21.52 -18.15
N THR A 48 13.04 -22.18 -19.02
CA THR A 48 12.52 -22.82 -20.23
C THR A 48 12.46 -24.32 -19.97
N VAL A 49 11.33 -24.94 -20.29
CA VAL A 49 11.19 -26.40 -20.20
C VAL A 49 10.76 -26.98 -21.54
N GLY A 50 11.12 -28.23 -21.78
CA GLY A 50 10.69 -28.97 -22.96
C GLY A 50 9.19 -29.26 -22.94
N GLN A 51 8.61 -29.49 -24.13
CA GLN A 51 7.23 -29.92 -24.25
C GLN A 51 6.99 -31.26 -23.51
N GLY A 52 5.82 -31.39 -22.90
CA GLY A 52 5.44 -32.60 -22.14
C GLY A 52 6.23 -32.82 -20.85
N SER A 53 7.13 -31.90 -20.48
CA SER A 53 7.92 -32.03 -19.26
C SER A 53 7.16 -31.46 -18.06
N SER A 54 7.25 -32.15 -16.93
CA SER A 54 6.89 -31.59 -15.63
C SER A 54 8.12 -30.98 -14.97
N PHE A 55 7.92 -29.95 -14.17
CA PHE A 55 9.01 -29.39 -13.36
C PHE A 55 8.48 -28.84 -12.04
N GLU A 56 9.34 -28.86 -11.03
CA GLU A 56 9.07 -28.30 -9.72
C GLU A 56 10.06 -27.17 -9.45
N LYS A 57 9.58 -26.15 -8.72
CA LYS A 57 10.39 -25.01 -8.28
C LYS A 57 10.06 -24.66 -6.85
N GLU A 58 11.12 -24.39 -6.11
CA GLU A 58 11.03 -23.86 -4.77
C GLU A 58 10.77 -22.34 -4.83
N LEU A 59 9.80 -21.91 -4.03
CA LEU A 59 9.47 -20.52 -3.80
C LEU A 59 9.64 -20.24 -2.31
N THR A 60 10.37 -19.19 -1.98
CA THR A 60 10.48 -18.72 -0.59
C THR A 60 9.56 -17.52 -0.40
N ILE A 61 8.63 -17.63 0.54
CA ILE A 61 7.68 -16.58 0.92
C ILE A 61 8.07 -16.06 2.31
N LYS A 62 8.23 -14.74 2.45
CA LYS A 62 8.61 -14.09 3.71
C LYS A 62 7.62 -13.00 4.07
N ASN A 63 7.24 -12.96 5.34
CA ASN A 63 6.44 -11.87 5.90
C ASN A 63 7.38 -10.79 6.43
N THR A 64 7.27 -9.60 5.85
CA THR A 64 8.10 -8.41 6.15
C THR A 64 7.43 -7.48 7.15
N THR A 65 6.24 -7.83 7.64
CA THR A 65 5.53 -7.09 8.70
C THR A 65 6.04 -7.49 10.09
N GLY A 66 5.70 -6.68 11.09
CA GLY A 66 6.02 -6.95 12.49
C GLY A 66 5.02 -7.89 13.19
N SER A 67 4.08 -8.50 12.48
CA SER A 67 3.03 -9.35 13.04
C SER A 67 2.85 -10.60 12.21
N GLU A 68 2.23 -11.64 12.77
CA GLU A 68 1.95 -12.87 12.01
C GLU A 68 0.90 -12.61 10.93
N GLU A 69 1.05 -13.25 9.78
CA GLU A 69 0.17 -13.06 8.62
C GLU A 69 -0.29 -14.42 8.07
N LEU A 70 -1.60 -14.55 7.85
CA LEU A 70 -2.18 -15.66 7.10
C LEU A 70 -2.30 -15.24 5.63
N VAL A 71 -1.50 -15.86 4.77
CA VAL A 71 -1.43 -15.51 3.36
C VAL A 71 -2.13 -16.56 2.52
N GLY A 72 -3.18 -16.15 1.80
CA GLY A 72 -3.80 -16.96 0.76
C GLY A 72 -2.92 -17.02 -0.50
N LEU A 73 -2.82 -18.20 -1.10
CA LEU A 73 -2.00 -18.46 -2.28
C LEU A 73 -2.87 -18.89 -3.45
N SER A 74 -2.57 -18.32 -4.62
CA SER A 74 -3.13 -18.74 -5.91
C SER A 74 -2.00 -18.80 -6.92
N VAL A 75 -2.11 -19.70 -7.89
CA VAL A 75 -1.15 -19.85 -8.97
C VAL A 75 -1.90 -20.02 -10.28
N GLU A 76 -1.46 -19.29 -11.29
CA GLU A 76 -1.95 -19.39 -12.66
C GLU A 76 -0.78 -19.82 -13.55
N GLY A 77 -1.05 -20.80 -14.40
CA GLY A 77 -0.10 -21.30 -15.38
C GLY A 77 -0.46 -20.87 -16.80
N PRO A 78 0.45 -21.09 -17.76
CA PRO A 78 0.12 -20.96 -19.18
C PRO A 78 -1.03 -21.87 -19.59
N ARG A 79 -1.59 -21.61 -20.78
CA ARG A 79 -2.61 -22.48 -21.38
C ARG A 79 -2.10 -23.92 -21.50
N GLU A 80 -2.98 -24.88 -21.24
CA GLU A 80 -2.67 -26.33 -21.26
C GLU A 80 -1.70 -26.80 -20.16
N TRP A 81 -1.47 -26.00 -19.12
CA TRP A 81 -0.68 -26.40 -17.96
C TRP A 81 -1.54 -26.68 -16.73
N SER A 82 -1.23 -27.77 -16.03
CA SER A 82 -1.74 -28.02 -14.68
C SER A 82 -0.69 -27.57 -13.67
N VAL A 83 -1.01 -26.54 -12.88
CA VAL A 83 -0.09 -25.99 -11.86
C VAL A 83 -0.71 -26.13 -10.47
N SER A 84 0.13 -26.49 -9.51
CA SER A 84 -0.26 -26.55 -8.10
C SER A 84 0.91 -26.13 -7.23
N LEU A 85 0.63 -25.32 -6.21
CA LEU A 85 1.58 -25.08 -5.13
C LEU A 85 1.54 -26.28 -4.18
N ARG A 86 2.73 -26.76 -3.80
CA ARG A 86 2.87 -27.93 -2.93
C ARG A 86 3.92 -27.68 -1.87
N ASP A 87 3.72 -28.30 -0.72
CA ASP A 87 4.70 -28.42 0.35
C ASP A 87 4.51 -29.78 1.02
N GLY A 88 5.61 -30.49 1.32
CA GLY A 88 5.56 -31.84 1.89
C GLY A 88 4.70 -32.84 1.11
N GLY A 89 4.57 -32.68 -0.21
CA GLY A 89 3.73 -33.54 -1.07
C GLY A 89 2.23 -33.22 -1.07
N MET A 90 1.78 -32.24 -0.29
CA MET A 90 0.38 -31.81 -0.21
C MET A 90 0.16 -30.54 -1.04
N LYS A 91 -1.04 -30.36 -1.59
CA LYS A 91 -1.42 -29.10 -2.23
C LYS A 91 -1.66 -28.04 -1.16
N VAL A 92 -1.08 -26.85 -1.36
CA VAL A 92 -1.16 -25.73 -0.42
C VAL A 92 -1.88 -24.56 -1.06
N ASN A 93 -2.82 -23.97 -0.31
CA ASN A 93 -3.63 -22.82 -0.72
C ASN A 93 -3.44 -21.62 0.22
N SER A 94 -2.76 -21.81 1.34
CA SER A 94 -2.48 -20.77 2.32
C SER A 94 -1.26 -21.13 3.17
N VAL A 95 -0.52 -20.13 3.62
CA VAL A 95 0.62 -20.31 4.52
C VAL A 95 0.51 -19.32 5.68
N TYR A 96 0.86 -19.80 6.87
CA TYR A 96 1.01 -18.95 8.06
C TYR A 96 2.46 -18.50 8.17
N LEU A 97 2.70 -17.19 8.19
CA LEU A 97 4.04 -16.62 8.15
C LEU A 97 4.33 -15.80 9.42
N PRO A 98 5.31 -16.22 10.25
CA PRO A 98 5.78 -15.38 11.34
C PRO A 98 6.54 -14.16 10.80
N PRO A 99 6.69 -13.09 11.60
CA PRO A 99 7.52 -11.94 11.26
C PRO A 99 8.95 -12.38 10.92
N THR A 100 9.43 -12.01 9.73
CA THR A 100 10.83 -12.19 9.37
C THR A 100 11.58 -10.92 9.74
N ARG A 101 12.47 -11.02 10.74
CA ARG A 101 13.34 -9.90 11.15
C ARG A 101 14.44 -9.62 10.14
#